data_AF-A0A0X8HFR9-F1
#
_entry.id   AF-A0A0X8HFR9-F1
#
_cell.length_a   1.000
_cell.length_b   1.000
_cell.length_c   1.000
_cell.angle_alpha   90.00
_cell.angle_beta   90.00
_cell.angle_gamma   90.00
#
_symmetry.space_group_name_H-M   'P 1'
#
loop_
_entity.id
_entity.type
_entity.pdbx_description
1 polymer ?
#
loop_
_entity_poly.entity_id
_entity_poly.type
_entity_poly.pdbx_seq_one_letter_code
_entity_poly.pdbx_strand_id
1 'polypeptide(L)'
;MAKALDDFVRVGSPAEIELLLESMIQPGGASLLLDKPESTPLPVVLMEQVPAESLIVDITAVREIGGELKRGVGFRLLGQAHGKIVRTPLLKVVDSETVAGRVVCHCEYPLYLEEMQRREAFRARLRLGMEVGAILRGDGEGEATVQGDLKDLSQQGCQLELPASAASLLSATPMIEIELCFPNGTRFAIKARACHTVADSDRQTIRVGFRFEDCKADQERKLWFFVREIERESSRHAEEADVGRLPSMLFQSQAAASAPVGRRNLLSYPTPMARRLARVAGYLDGQLLELQQGGRIDAVQLSRHADMLLMLADEDMESLLFATRCLSREPLLVRHGLSVAAHILALADGTKIQRDVRKALAASAMVHDLGKGMIPGHLLSATSLDEGGYAQLKMHVALLGKAMDGCQWLSAGVVKAVVGGINERLDGSGYPAGHDGDHLQELSRMSAVVDVVDAMRRDRPDRPAWRIDAVYRHLLSSPGQFDPRWVKRYIQHFGLRPIGSLVRFGNGDMAWIQRLDQQGKPFQVQLTEAIEPPGEALGEVLRGNVVARLGEPVEEIPVST
;
A
#
# COMPACT_ATOMS: atom_id res chain seq x y z
N MET A 1 1.84 -31.17 27.22
CA MET A 1 2.81 -30.10 27.53
C MET A 1 3.83 -30.61 28.54
N ALA A 2 4.83 -31.36 28.10
CA ALA A 2 5.90 -31.85 28.97
C ALA A 2 7.25 -31.63 28.29
N LYS A 3 8.15 -30.94 29.02
CA LYS A 3 9.56 -30.65 28.72
C LYS A 3 9.84 -29.74 27.50
N ALA A 4 9.60 -28.43 27.67
CA ALA A 4 10.56 -27.46 27.15
C ALA A 4 11.56 -27.21 28.29
N LEU A 5 12.81 -27.67 28.14
CA LEU A 5 13.86 -27.28 29.06
C LEU A 5 14.07 -25.77 28.97
N ASP A 6 14.32 -25.18 30.13
CA ASP A 6 14.46 -23.76 30.43
C ASP A 6 15.69 -23.16 29.70
N ASP A 7 15.50 -22.50 28.56
CA ASP A 7 16.53 -21.70 27.87
C ASP A 7 16.82 -20.35 28.58
N PHE A 8 16.41 -20.24 29.85
CA PHE A 8 16.61 -19.06 30.67
C PHE A 8 17.95 -19.14 31.41
N VAL A 9 18.80 -18.16 31.18
CA VAL A 9 20.06 -17.94 31.89
C VAL A 9 19.79 -17.03 33.10
N ARG A 10 20.31 -17.41 34.26
CA ARG A 10 20.18 -16.59 35.47
C ARG A 10 21.19 -15.45 35.47
N VAL A 11 20.70 -14.25 35.70
CA VAL A 11 21.45 -13.01 35.89
C VAL A 11 21.36 -12.64 37.37
N GLY A 12 22.51 -12.66 38.06
CA GLY A 12 22.60 -12.38 39.50
C GLY A 12 23.38 -11.12 39.85
N SER A 13 23.96 -10.43 38.87
CA SER A 13 24.73 -9.20 39.10
C SER A 13 23.78 -8.06 39.48
N PRO A 14 23.95 -7.37 40.63
CA PRO A 14 23.07 -6.27 41.04
C PRO A 14 22.91 -5.18 39.98
N ALA A 15 24.01 -4.79 39.32
CA ALA A 15 24.00 -3.77 38.28
C ALA A 15 23.25 -4.23 37.01
N GLU A 16 23.32 -5.52 36.67
CA GLU A 16 22.59 -6.06 35.52
C GLU A 16 21.10 -6.24 35.85
N ILE A 17 20.76 -6.63 37.08
CA ILE A 17 19.38 -6.72 37.55
C ILE A 17 18.70 -5.34 37.47
N GLU A 18 19.38 -4.30 37.97
CA GLU A 18 18.89 -2.92 37.94
C GLU A 18 18.63 -2.45 36.50
N LEU A 19 19.59 -2.65 35.59
CA LEU A 19 19.50 -2.21 34.20
C LEU A 19 18.38 -2.94 33.42
N LEU A 20 18.19 -4.24 33.69
CA LEU A 20 17.11 -5.03 33.09
C LEU A 20 15.74 -4.62 33.60
N LEU A 21 15.60 -4.36 34.90
CA LEU A 21 14.35 -3.86 35.49
C LEU A 21 14.04 -2.44 35.02
N GLU A 22 15.04 -1.58 34.88
CA GLU A 22 14.88 -0.22 34.37
C GLU A 22 14.26 -0.20 32.97
N SER A 23 14.68 -1.15 32.12
CA SER A 23 14.11 -1.33 30.77
C SER A 23 12.62 -1.70 30.78
N MET A 24 12.10 -2.21 31.90
CA MET A 24 10.69 -2.58 32.09
C MET A 24 9.85 -1.42 32.68
N ILE A 25 10.47 -0.33 33.13
CA ILE A 25 9.80 0.87 33.71
C ILE A 25 9.22 1.74 32.60
N GLN A 26 8.19 1.23 31.92
CA GLN A 26 7.44 1.95 30.90
C GLN A 26 6.05 1.32 30.70
N PRO A 27 5.04 2.09 30.24
CA PRO A 27 3.74 1.52 29.89
C PRO A 27 3.88 0.37 28.87
N GLY A 28 3.38 -0.81 29.22
CA GLY A 28 3.48 -2.02 28.38
C GLY A 28 4.82 -2.77 28.47
N GLY A 29 5.75 -2.32 29.31
CA GLY A 29 7.06 -2.97 29.53
C GLY A 29 7.03 -4.22 30.40
N ALA A 30 5.95 -4.43 31.16
CA ALA A 30 5.81 -5.55 32.10
C ALA A 30 4.44 -6.24 32.01
N SER A 31 4.41 -7.52 32.32
CA SER A 31 3.20 -8.32 32.55
C SER A 31 3.37 -9.18 33.79
N LEU A 32 2.31 -9.33 34.57
CA LEU A 32 2.27 -10.13 35.79
C LEU A 32 1.61 -11.47 35.52
N LEU A 33 2.27 -12.56 35.91
CA LEU A 33 1.74 -13.91 35.84
C LEU A 33 1.60 -14.47 37.26
N LEU A 34 0.38 -14.83 37.68
CA LEU A 34 0.15 -15.45 38.99
C LEU A 34 0.67 -16.88 39.03
N ASP A 35 1.13 -17.31 40.20
CA ASP A 35 1.56 -18.69 40.46
C ASP A 35 0.37 -19.62 40.66
N LYS A 36 -0.40 -19.77 39.58
CA LYS A 36 -1.58 -20.64 39.50
C LYS A 36 -1.59 -21.41 38.19
N PRO A 37 -2.09 -22.66 38.20
CA PRO A 37 -2.37 -23.38 36.96
C PRO A 37 -3.29 -22.54 36.07
N GLU A 38 -2.99 -22.50 34.77
CA GLU A 38 -3.80 -21.80 33.75
C GLU A 38 -3.86 -20.26 33.87
N SER A 39 -3.02 -19.63 34.70
CA SER A 39 -2.88 -18.17 34.70
C SER A 39 -2.32 -17.69 33.36
N THR A 40 -2.85 -16.58 32.86
CA THR A 40 -2.30 -15.86 31.70
C THR A 40 -1.55 -14.60 32.15
N PRO A 41 -0.55 -14.11 31.38
CA PRO A 41 0.12 -12.86 31.70
C PRO A 41 -0.85 -11.67 31.59
N LEU A 42 -0.90 -10.87 32.64
CA LEU A 42 -1.77 -9.71 32.78
C LEU A 42 -0.95 -8.41 32.67
N PRO A 43 -1.39 -7.40 31.89
CA PRO A 43 -0.62 -6.17 31.72
C PRO A 43 -0.58 -5.38 33.04
N VAL A 44 0.62 -4.98 33.46
CA VAL A 44 0.86 -4.14 34.64
C VAL A 44 1.92 -3.09 34.30
N VAL A 45 2.08 -2.07 35.14
CA VAL A 45 3.16 -1.09 34.98
C VAL A 45 4.13 -1.25 36.13
N LEU A 46 5.38 -1.60 35.84
CA LEU A 46 6.47 -1.43 36.80
C LEU A 46 6.78 0.07 36.85
N MET A 47 6.45 0.70 37.99
CA MET A 47 6.51 2.15 38.15
C MET A 47 7.90 2.61 38.54
N GLU A 48 8.53 1.87 39.44
CA GLU A 48 9.80 2.22 40.04
C GLU A 48 10.46 0.96 40.63
N GLN A 49 11.78 0.99 40.70
CA GLN A 49 12.57 0.04 41.48
C GLN A 49 13.36 0.81 42.54
N VAL A 50 13.40 0.26 43.75
CA VAL A 50 14.33 0.68 44.79
C VAL A 50 15.37 -0.44 44.89
N PRO A 51 16.59 -0.27 44.33
CA PRO A 51 17.57 -1.34 44.23
C PRO A 51 17.81 -2.07 45.56
N ALA A 52 17.74 -3.40 45.53
CA ALA A 52 17.87 -4.30 46.68
C ALA A 52 16.79 -4.18 47.78
N GLU A 53 15.82 -3.28 47.64
CA GLU A 53 14.75 -3.09 48.65
C GLU A 53 13.38 -3.54 48.13
N SER A 54 12.87 -2.91 47.07
CA SER A 54 11.49 -3.19 46.60
C SER A 54 11.25 -2.86 45.13
N LEU A 55 10.19 -3.45 44.57
CA LEU A 55 9.61 -3.07 43.28
C LEU A 55 8.23 -2.47 43.49
N ILE A 56 7.93 -1.38 42.80
CA ILE A 56 6.63 -0.71 42.85
C ILE A 56 5.86 -1.02 41.57
N VAL A 57 4.75 -1.74 41.68
CA VAL A 57 3.95 -2.19 40.53
C VAL A 57 2.53 -1.62 40.60
N ASP A 58 2.12 -0.90 39.57
CA ASP A 58 0.74 -0.45 39.39
C ASP A 58 -0.09 -1.53 38.70
N ILE A 59 -1.10 -2.04 39.42
CA ILE A 59 -2.03 -3.08 38.97
C ILE A 59 -3.44 -2.53 38.70
N THR A 60 -3.57 -1.21 38.51
CA THR A 60 -4.86 -0.51 38.35
C THR A 60 -5.68 -1.04 37.17
N ALA A 61 -5.03 -1.56 36.12
CA ALA A 61 -5.68 -2.16 34.96
C ALA A 61 -6.26 -3.56 35.22
N VAL A 62 -5.82 -4.22 36.30
CA VAL A 62 -6.16 -5.61 36.65
C VAL A 62 -6.47 -5.71 38.15
N ARG A 63 -7.34 -4.85 38.67
CA ARG A 63 -7.64 -4.74 40.11
C ARG A 63 -8.21 -6.02 40.70
N GLU A 64 -8.83 -6.84 39.88
CA GLU A 64 -9.41 -8.15 40.23
C GLU A 64 -8.39 -9.09 40.88
N ILE A 65 -7.11 -9.03 40.49
CA ILE A 65 -6.06 -9.87 41.09
C ILE A 65 -5.50 -9.29 42.40
N GLY A 66 -5.81 -8.04 42.73
CA GLY A 66 -5.30 -7.37 43.93
C GLY A 66 -5.67 -8.09 45.23
N GLY A 67 -6.87 -8.69 45.29
CA GLY A 67 -7.28 -9.49 46.45
C GLY A 67 -6.50 -10.80 46.60
N GLU A 68 -5.99 -11.37 45.51
CA GLU A 68 -5.17 -12.58 45.53
C GLU A 68 -3.73 -12.27 45.93
N LEU A 69 -3.18 -11.19 45.38
CA LEU A 69 -1.86 -10.69 45.76
C LEU A 69 -1.79 -10.34 47.25
N LYS A 70 -2.83 -9.68 47.79
CA LYS A 70 -2.98 -9.42 49.24
C LYS A 70 -3.04 -10.68 50.11
N ARG A 71 -3.51 -11.80 49.56
CA ARG A 71 -3.54 -13.11 50.24
C ARG A 71 -2.21 -13.86 50.17
N GLY A 72 -1.18 -13.25 49.60
CA GLY A 72 0.17 -13.83 49.51
C GLY A 72 0.36 -14.79 48.34
N VAL A 73 -0.53 -14.77 47.33
CA VAL A 73 -0.31 -15.51 46.08
C VAL A 73 0.91 -14.92 45.39
N GLY A 74 1.91 -15.76 45.12
CA GLY A 74 3.12 -15.34 44.42
C GLY A 74 2.87 -15.05 42.95
N PHE A 75 3.73 -14.26 42.34
CA PHE A 75 3.65 -13.92 40.92
C PHE A 75 5.04 -13.78 40.30
N ARG A 76 5.10 -13.76 38.97
CA ARG A 76 6.31 -13.41 38.21
C ARG A 76 6.02 -12.19 37.35
N LEU A 77 7.00 -11.30 37.22
CA LEU A 77 6.99 -10.29 36.19
C LEU A 77 7.68 -10.84 34.94
N LEU A 78 7.09 -10.55 33.78
CA LEU A 78 7.56 -10.88 32.45
C LEU A 78 7.76 -9.58 31.68
N GLY A 79 8.89 -9.43 30.99
CA GLY A 79 9.19 -8.24 30.23
C GLY A 79 10.15 -8.52 29.07
N GLN A 80 10.49 -7.45 28.35
CA GLN A 80 11.52 -7.48 27.33
C GLN A 80 12.57 -6.42 27.63
N ALA A 81 13.84 -6.82 27.64
CA ALA A 81 14.97 -5.91 27.78
C ALA A 81 16.04 -6.29 26.76
N HIS A 82 16.55 -5.30 26.00
CA HIS A 82 17.62 -5.51 25.02
C HIS A 82 17.37 -6.66 24.02
N GLY A 83 16.11 -6.91 23.65
CA GLY A 83 15.72 -7.97 22.72
C GLY A 83 15.68 -9.39 23.32
N LYS A 84 15.91 -9.53 24.63
CA LYS A 84 15.75 -10.76 25.41
C LYS A 84 14.40 -10.78 26.13
N ILE A 85 13.89 -11.97 26.40
CA ILE A 85 12.77 -12.13 27.34
C ILE A 85 13.36 -12.19 28.73
N VAL A 86 12.87 -11.33 29.63
CA VAL A 86 13.29 -11.30 31.03
C VAL A 86 12.10 -11.74 31.89
N ARG A 87 12.38 -12.59 32.88
CA ARG A 87 11.40 -12.96 33.89
C ARG A 87 12.00 -12.88 35.29
N THR A 88 11.20 -12.46 36.26
CA THR A 88 11.59 -12.53 37.67
C THR A 88 11.43 -13.95 38.22
N PRO A 89 12.08 -14.26 39.36
CA PRO A 89 11.64 -15.33 40.24
C PRO A 89 10.22 -15.08 40.72
N LEU A 90 9.69 -16.06 41.47
CA LEU A 90 8.44 -15.87 42.18
C LEU A 90 8.61 -14.76 43.23
N LEU A 91 7.84 -13.69 43.10
CA LEU A 91 7.79 -12.54 43.98
C LEU A 91 6.49 -12.55 44.78
N LYS A 92 6.52 -11.90 45.95
CA LYS A 92 5.33 -11.61 46.74
C LYS A 92 5.13 -10.12 46.92
N VAL A 93 3.87 -9.74 47.13
CA VAL A 93 3.50 -8.40 47.56
C VAL A 93 3.77 -8.29 49.07
N VAL A 94 4.56 -7.29 49.44
CA VAL A 94 4.88 -6.92 50.82
C VAL A 94 3.76 -6.04 51.39
N ASP A 95 3.34 -5.03 50.62
CA ASP A 95 2.23 -4.14 50.96
C ASP A 95 1.52 -3.65 49.70
N SER A 96 0.28 -3.20 49.83
CA SER A 96 -0.46 -2.59 48.72
C SER A 96 -1.36 -1.46 49.19
N GLU A 97 -1.24 -0.33 48.51
CA GLU A 97 -1.93 0.90 48.83
C GLU A 97 -2.82 1.34 47.67
N THR A 98 -3.81 2.17 47.98
CA THR A 98 -4.65 2.79 46.97
C THR A 98 -4.51 4.30 47.09
N VAL A 99 -3.78 4.90 46.15
CA VAL A 99 -3.47 6.33 46.15
C VAL A 99 -4.07 6.97 44.90
N ALA A 100 -4.90 8.00 45.08
CA ALA A 100 -5.56 8.73 43.99
C ALA A 100 -6.27 7.83 42.96
N GLY A 101 -6.86 6.71 43.42
CA GLY A 101 -7.58 5.75 42.57
C GLY A 101 -6.70 4.76 41.83
N ARG A 102 -5.37 4.77 42.02
CA ARG A 102 -4.45 3.73 41.55
C ARG A 102 -4.23 2.67 42.62
N VAL A 103 -4.13 1.41 42.21
CA VAL A 103 -3.80 0.29 43.09
C VAL A 103 -2.32 -0.06 42.89
N VAL A 104 -1.50 0.26 43.89
CA VAL A 104 -0.04 0.12 43.83
C VAL A 104 0.40 -0.96 44.81
N CYS A 105 1.22 -1.89 44.34
CA CYS A 105 1.78 -2.97 45.12
C CYS A 105 3.29 -2.76 45.31
N HIS A 106 3.72 -2.76 46.56
CA HIS A 106 5.12 -2.86 46.97
C HIS A 106 5.50 -4.33 47.05
N CYS A 107 6.48 -4.74 46.25
CA CYS A 107 6.84 -6.14 46.05
C CYS A 107 8.30 -6.37 46.44
N GLU A 108 8.64 -7.63 46.74
CA GLU A 108 10.02 -8.03 47.00
C GLU A 108 10.94 -7.70 45.83
N TYR A 109 12.17 -7.26 46.12
CA TYR A 109 13.20 -7.08 45.10
C TYR A 109 13.82 -8.44 44.71
N PRO A 110 13.92 -8.77 43.42
CA PRO A 110 14.46 -10.06 42.97
C PRO A 110 15.97 -10.17 43.23
N LEU A 111 16.40 -11.31 43.78
CA LEU A 111 17.84 -11.63 43.97
C LEU A 111 18.54 -12.09 42.69
N TYR A 112 17.77 -12.46 41.67
CA TYR A 112 18.24 -12.82 40.35
C TYR A 112 17.12 -12.56 39.34
N LEU A 113 17.46 -12.41 38.07
CA LEU A 113 16.52 -12.45 36.96
C LEU A 113 16.86 -13.65 36.07
N GLU A 114 15.89 -14.08 35.27
CA GLU A 114 16.07 -15.11 34.27
C GLU A 114 15.88 -14.46 32.90
N GLU A 115 16.93 -14.48 32.06
CA GLU A 115 16.90 -13.96 30.70
C GLU A 115 16.94 -15.11 29.68
N MET A 116 16.15 -15.02 28.61
CA MET A 116 16.19 -15.97 27.51
C MET A 116 16.44 -15.24 26.20
N GLN A 117 17.55 -15.58 25.57
CA GLN A 117 17.84 -15.18 24.19
C GLN A 117 16.99 -16.06 23.27
N ARG A 118 15.89 -15.53 22.75
CA ARG A 118 14.89 -16.32 22.01
C ARG A 118 15.39 -16.88 20.66
N ARG A 119 16.63 -16.60 20.22
CA ARG A 119 17.14 -16.90 18.87
C ARG A 119 18.65 -17.21 18.88
N GLU A 120 19.06 -18.33 18.27
CA GLU A 120 20.46 -18.76 18.13
C GLU A 120 21.28 -17.99 17.08
N ALA A 121 20.62 -17.35 16.10
CA ALA A 121 21.29 -16.66 14.99
C ALA A 121 20.86 -15.18 14.88
N PHE A 122 21.85 -14.30 14.64
CA PHE A 122 21.63 -12.88 14.35
C PHE A 122 20.79 -12.68 13.09
N ARG A 123 19.84 -11.75 13.15
CA ARG A 123 18.96 -11.37 12.03
C ARG A 123 19.22 -9.94 11.62
N ALA A 124 19.84 -9.76 10.45
CA ALA A 124 20.04 -8.45 9.85
C ALA A 124 18.70 -7.93 9.31
N ARG A 125 18.27 -6.77 9.83
CA ARG A 125 17.02 -6.11 9.41
C ARG A 125 17.28 -5.13 8.30
N LEU A 126 16.46 -5.18 7.26
CA LEU A 126 16.52 -4.23 6.16
C LEU A 126 15.88 -2.91 6.61
N ARG A 127 16.59 -1.80 6.44
CA ARG A 127 16.09 -0.44 6.70
C ARG A 127 15.48 0.16 5.44
N LEU A 128 14.81 1.31 5.60
CA LEU A 128 14.27 2.08 4.49
C LEU A 128 15.39 2.39 3.46
N GLY A 129 15.20 2.00 2.20
CA GLY A 129 16.20 2.13 1.12
C GLY A 129 16.99 0.85 0.82
N MET A 130 16.90 -0.18 1.66
CA MET A 130 17.48 -1.50 1.40
C MET A 130 16.38 -2.44 0.92
N GLU A 131 16.31 -2.70 -0.38
CA GLU A 131 15.22 -3.48 -0.97
C GLU A 131 15.73 -4.81 -1.49
N VAL A 132 15.16 -5.92 -1.01
CA VAL A 132 15.43 -7.25 -1.53
C VAL A 132 14.08 -7.93 -1.75
N GLY A 133 13.79 -8.24 -3.00
CA GLY A 133 12.58 -8.95 -3.39
C GLY A 133 12.67 -10.44 -3.09
N ALA A 134 11.52 -11.10 -3.02
CA ALA A 134 11.42 -12.54 -2.85
C ALA A 134 10.34 -13.12 -3.77
N ILE A 135 10.68 -14.23 -4.44
CA ILE A 135 9.75 -15.04 -5.24
C ILE A 135 9.56 -16.37 -4.53
N LEU A 136 8.32 -16.75 -4.26
CA LEU A 136 7.95 -18.03 -3.67
C LEU A 136 7.37 -18.92 -4.76
N ARG A 137 7.87 -20.15 -4.84
CA ARG A 137 7.36 -21.22 -5.72
C ARG A 137 7.00 -22.45 -4.90
N GLY A 138 5.79 -22.97 -5.07
CA GLY A 138 5.37 -24.24 -4.47
C GLY A 138 5.82 -25.45 -5.30
N ASP A 139 6.08 -26.58 -4.65
CA ASP A 139 6.35 -27.87 -5.31
C ASP A 139 5.01 -28.49 -5.79
N GLY A 140 4.57 -28.19 -7.03
CA GLY A 140 3.38 -28.78 -7.67
C GLY A 140 3.19 -28.34 -9.13
N GLU A 141 2.63 -29.21 -9.98
CA GLU A 141 2.31 -28.88 -11.38
C GLU A 141 1.17 -27.84 -11.43
N GLY A 142 1.53 -26.58 -11.73
CA GLY A 142 0.66 -25.42 -11.69
C GLY A 142 1.30 -24.29 -10.88
N GLU A 143 2.16 -23.51 -11.55
CA GLU A 143 3.05 -22.47 -10.99
C GLU A 143 2.32 -21.30 -10.31
N ALA A 144 1.72 -21.53 -9.14
CA ALA A 144 1.30 -20.43 -8.27
C ALA A 144 2.55 -19.76 -7.70
N THR A 145 2.99 -18.66 -8.32
CA THR A 145 4.11 -17.84 -7.83
C THR A 145 3.59 -16.68 -7.00
N VAL A 146 4.22 -16.45 -5.85
CA VAL A 146 3.89 -15.33 -4.96
C VAL A 146 5.12 -14.47 -4.80
N GLN A 147 4.95 -13.16 -4.90
CA GLN A 147 6.03 -12.20 -4.74
C GLN A 147 5.85 -11.41 -3.44
N GLY A 148 6.96 -11.04 -2.81
CA GLY A 148 6.97 -10.10 -1.69
C GLY A 148 8.36 -9.62 -1.33
N ASP A 149 8.50 -9.08 -0.12
CA ASP A 149 9.69 -8.31 0.26
C ASP A 149 10.37 -8.90 1.50
N LEU A 150 11.70 -8.99 1.45
CA LEU A 150 12.53 -9.41 2.58
C LEU A 150 12.58 -8.31 3.65
N LYS A 151 12.21 -8.64 4.89
CA LYS A 151 12.25 -7.73 6.04
C LYS A 151 13.43 -7.99 6.96
N ASP A 152 13.78 -9.26 7.15
CA ASP A 152 14.99 -9.67 7.84
C ASP A 152 15.59 -10.95 7.26
N LEU A 153 16.90 -11.13 7.43
CA LEU A 153 17.65 -12.31 6.99
C LEU A 153 18.62 -12.78 8.08
N SER A 154 18.74 -14.10 8.22
CA SER A 154 19.74 -14.79 9.02
C SER A 154 20.29 -15.99 8.26
N GLN A 155 21.29 -16.66 8.82
CA GLN A 155 21.83 -17.92 8.26
C GLN A 155 20.80 -19.06 8.27
N GLN A 156 19.81 -19.02 9.18
CA GLN A 156 18.85 -20.12 9.37
C GLN A 156 17.45 -19.80 8.80
N GLY A 157 17.20 -18.58 8.31
CA GLY A 157 15.88 -18.20 7.84
C GLY A 157 15.72 -16.71 7.57
N CYS A 158 14.51 -16.33 7.18
CA CYS A 158 14.14 -14.95 6.86
C CYS A 158 12.72 -14.61 7.32
N GLN A 159 12.37 -13.33 7.24
CA GLN A 159 10.99 -12.86 7.33
C GLN A 159 10.62 -12.13 6.04
N LEU A 160 9.50 -12.52 5.45
CA LEU A 160 8.95 -11.90 4.24
C LEU A 160 7.62 -11.21 4.56
N GLU A 161 7.33 -10.12 3.86
CA GLU A 161 6.00 -9.52 3.77
C GLU A 161 5.40 -9.88 2.42
N LEU A 162 4.25 -10.53 2.43
CA LEU A 162 3.58 -11.12 1.27
C LEU A 162 2.15 -10.56 1.17
N PRO A 163 1.52 -10.56 -0.02
CA PRO A 163 0.09 -10.26 -0.14
C PRO A 163 -0.74 -11.29 0.63
N ALA A 164 -1.94 -10.90 1.11
CA ALA A 164 -2.83 -11.81 1.83
C ALA A 164 -3.18 -13.09 1.04
N SER A 165 -3.23 -13.00 -0.30
CA SER A 165 -3.45 -14.16 -1.20
C SER A 165 -2.37 -15.25 -1.09
N ALA A 166 -1.20 -14.92 -0.54
CA ALA A 166 -0.13 -15.89 -0.30
C ALA A 166 -0.49 -16.95 0.75
N ALA A 167 -1.47 -16.68 1.61
CA ALA A 167 -1.89 -17.62 2.65
C ALA A 167 -2.31 -18.99 2.07
N SER A 168 -2.96 -18.99 0.90
CA SER A 168 -3.39 -20.20 0.21
C SER A 168 -2.21 -21.06 -0.24
N LEU A 169 -1.19 -20.45 -0.86
CA LEU A 169 0.05 -21.14 -1.25
C LEU A 169 0.76 -21.75 -0.04
N LEU A 170 0.86 -20.98 1.04
CA LEU A 170 1.52 -21.42 2.28
C LEU A 170 0.79 -22.56 2.99
N SER A 171 -0.53 -22.64 2.84
CA SER A 171 -1.33 -23.73 3.38
C SER A 171 -1.26 -25.00 2.54
N ALA A 172 -1.06 -24.87 1.22
CA ALA A 172 -1.05 -25.99 0.28
C ALA A 172 0.30 -26.70 0.21
N THR A 173 1.41 -25.97 0.41
CA THR A 173 2.76 -26.51 0.22
C THR A 173 3.59 -26.40 1.51
N PRO A 174 4.01 -27.52 2.12
CA PRO A 174 4.80 -27.49 3.36
C PRO A 174 6.25 -27.04 3.14
N MET A 175 6.75 -27.12 1.91
CA MET A 175 8.12 -26.73 1.55
C MET A 175 8.08 -25.85 0.30
N ILE A 176 8.67 -24.66 0.39
CA ILE A 176 8.59 -23.63 -0.64
C ILE A 176 10.01 -23.26 -1.06
N GLU A 177 10.23 -23.10 -2.35
CA GLU A 177 11.44 -22.47 -2.85
C GLU A 177 11.30 -20.96 -2.78
N ILE A 178 12.23 -20.29 -2.09
CA ILE A 178 12.33 -18.85 -1.99
C ILE A 178 13.52 -18.39 -2.83
N GLU A 179 13.29 -17.55 -3.83
CA GLU A 179 14.33 -16.87 -4.59
C GLU A 179 14.43 -15.41 -4.15
N LEU A 180 15.49 -15.07 -3.43
CA LEU A 180 15.83 -13.69 -3.05
C LEU A 180 16.46 -12.96 -4.24
N CYS A 181 15.97 -11.75 -4.51
CA CYS A 181 16.36 -10.92 -5.64
C CYS A 181 16.94 -9.59 -5.14
N PHE A 182 18.25 -9.42 -5.25
CA PHE A 182 18.94 -8.19 -4.84
C PHE A 182 18.99 -7.15 -5.99
N PRO A 183 19.04 -5.84 -5.68
CA PRO A 183 19.03 -4.75 -6.67
C PRO A 183 20.12 -4.82 -7.74
N ASN A 184 21.28 -5.39 -7.40
CA ASN A 184 22.40 -5.54 -8.33
C ASN A 184 22.25 -6.72 -9.31
N GLY A 185 21.10 -7.40 -9.29
CA GLY A 185 20.83 -8.60 -10.10
C GLY A 185 21.24 -9.92 -9.45
N THR A 186 21.82 -9.91 -8.23
CA THR A 186 22.14 -11.14 -7.51
C THR A 186 20.86 -11.88 -7.14
N ARG A 187 20.77 -13.16 -7.51
CA ARG A 187 19.67 -14.05 -7.15
C ARG A 187 20.16 -15.18 -6.26
N PHE A 188 19.35 -15.57 -5.28
CA PHE A 188 19.65 -16.67 -4.37
C PHE A 188 18.40 -17.48 -4.07
N ALA A 189 18.37 -18.73 -4.55
CA ALA A 189 17.28 -19.67 -4.31
C ALA A 189 17.60 -20.62 -3.15
N ILE A 190 16.61 -20.88 -2.31
CA ILE A 190 16.70 -21.75 -1.15
C ILE A 190 15.36 -22.37 -0.79
N LYS A 191 15.35 -23.65 -0.39
CA LYS A 191 14.15 -24.30 0.14
C LYS A 191 13.91 -23.88 1.59
N ALA A 192 12.66 -23.61 1.92
CA ALA A 192 12.28 -23.12 3.23
C ALA A 192 10.89 -23.60 3.65
N ARG A 193 10.66 -23.60 4.96
CA ARG A 193 9.37 -23.91 5.60
C ARG A 193 8.80 -22.69 6.29
N ALA A 194 7.52 -22.40 6.05
CA ALA A 194 6.80 -21.36 6.78
C ALA A 194 6.63 -21.77 8.25
N CYS A 195 6.99 -20.88 9.18
CA CYS A 195 7.02 -21.15 10.62
C CYS A 195 5.95 -20.38 11.38
N HIS A 196 5.77 -19.09 11.08
CA HIS A 196 4.78 -18.23 11.72
C HIS A 196 4.26 -17.21 10.73
N THR A 197 2.96 -16.95 10.79
CA THR A 197 2.25 -16.00 9.92
C THR A 197 1.51 -15.01 10.79
N VAL A 198 1.72 -13.72 10.55
CA VAL A 198 1.00 -12.62 11.21
C VAL A 198 0.30 -11.83 10.12
N ALA A 199 -1.03 -11.77 10.18
CA ALA A 199 -1.82 -10.97 9.24
C ALA A 199 -1.87 -9.51 9.69
N ASP A 200 -1.69 -8.58 8.74
CA ASP A 200 -1.98 -7.16 8.89
C ASP A 200 -3.23 -6.86 8.05
N SER A 201 -4.37 -6.82 8.73
CA SER A 201 -5.68 -6.61 8.09
C SER A 201 -5.85 -5.21 7.51
N ASP A 202 -5.12 -4.21 8.01
CA ASP A 202 -5.20 -2.85 7.49
C ASP A 202 -4.43 -2.70 6.18
N ARG A 203 -3.31 -3.43 6.03
CA ARG A 203 -2.44 -3.38 4.84
C ARG A 203 -2.70 -4.48 3.80
N GLN A 204 -3.60 -5.42 4.09
CA GLN A 204 -3.91 -6.59 3.25
C GLN A 204 -2.64 -7.40 2.94
N THR A 205 -1.75 -7.50 3.93
CA THR A 205 -0.48 -8.23 3.83
C THR A 205 -0.34 -9.22 4.97
N ILE A 206 0.40 -10.29 4.73
CA ILE A 206 0.82 -11.22 5.77
C ILE A 206 2.34 -11.13 5.92
N ARG A 207 2.82 -11.14 7.17
CA ARG A 207 4.24 -11.33 7.47
C ARG A 207 4.48 -12.77 7.82
N VAL A 208 5.39 -13.40 7.10
CA VAL A 208 5.66 -14.83 7.22
C VAL A 208 7.13 -15.03 7.52
N GLY A 209 7.40 -15.74 8.62
CA GLY A 209 8.75 -16.20 8.94
C GLY A 209 9.02 -17.55 8.29
N PHE A 210 10.14 -17.67 7.61
CA PHE A 210 10.61 -18.90 6.98
C PHE A 210 11.87 -19.42 7.66
N ARG A 211 11.98 -20.74 7.79
CA ARG A 211 13.19 -21.46 8.18
C ARG A 211 13.77 -22.14 6.96
N PHE A 212 15.06 -21.98 6.72
CA PHE A 212 15.76 -22.62 5.61
C PHE A 212 16.01 -24.11 5.91
N GLU A 213 15.92 -24.93 4.87
CA GLU A 213 16.08 -26.38 4.91
C GLU A 213 17.09 -26.81 3.83
N ASP A 214 17.80 -27.90 4.07
CA ASP A 214 18.79 -28.48 3.13
C ASP A 214 19.88 -27.51 2.63
N CYS A 215 20.33 -26.58 3.48
CA CYS A 215 21.42 -25.66 3.17
C CYS A 215 22.73 -26.40 2.84
N LYS A 216 23.25 -26.18 1.64
CA LYS A 216 24.61 -26.61 1.27
C LYS A 216 25.66 -25.64 1.81
N ALA A 217 26.88 -26.13 2.03
CA ALA A 217 27.98 -25.32 2.57
C ALA A 217 28.36 -24.08 1.71
N ASP A 218 28.04 -24.06 0.41
CA ASP A 218 28.19 -22.88 -0.43
C ASP A 218 27.04 -21.86 -0.23
N GLN A 219 25.81 -22.33 -0.01
CA GLN A 219 24.67 -21.49 0.32
C GLN A 219 24.81 -20.84 1.70
N GLU A 220 25.31 -21.57 2.70
CA GLU A 220 25.61 -21.01 4.04
C GLU A 220 26.60 -19.85 3.96
N ARG A 221 27.67 -20.00 3.16
CA ARG A 221 28.66 -18.93 2.93
C ARG A 221 28.04 -17.70 2.26
N LYS A 222 27.15 -17.90 1.29
CA LYS A 222 26.41 -16.80 0.64
C LYS A 222 25.44 -16.10 1.60
N LEU A 223 24.71 -16.86 2.41
CA LEU A 223 23.83 -16.30 3.44
C LEU A 223 24.60 -15.49 4.47
N TRP A 224 25.74 -15.99 4.93
CA TRP A 224 26.62 -15.24 5.83
C TRP A 224 27.06 -13.91 5.21
N PHE A 225 27.47 -13.94 3.95
CA PHE A 225 27.84 -12.73 3.20
C PHE A 225 26.67 -11.73 3.12
N PHE A 226 25.47 -12.18 2.74
CA PHE A 226 24.29 -11.31 2.65
C PHE A 226 23.91 -10.70 4.00
N VAL A 227 23.90 -11.49 5.08
CA VAL A 227 23.57 -11.02 6.43
C VAL A 227 24.56 -9.93 6.87
N ARG A 228 25.86 -10.17 6.69
CA ARG A 228 26.91 -9.21 7.04
C ARG A 228 26.80 -7.91 6.25
N GLU A 229 26.45 -8.02 4.97
CA GLU A 229 26.35 -6.86 4.10
C GLU A 229 25.07 -6.03 4.36
N ILE A 230 23.96 -6.70 4.69
CA ILE A 230 22.74 -6.04 5.19
C ILE A 230 23.06 -5.30 6.49
N GLU A 231 23.75 -5.93 7.43
CA GLU A 231 24.14 -5.30 8.70
C GLU A 231 25.03 -4.07 8.47
N ARG A 232 26.01 -4.20 7.57
CA ARG A 232 26.94 -3.11 7.21
C ARG A 232 26.20 -1.91 6.61
N GLU A 233 25.31 -2.14 5.66
CA GLU A 233 24.55 -1.07 5.00
C GLU A 233 23.50 -0.46 5.95
N SER A 234 22.88 -1.28 6.81
CA SER A 234 21.95 -0.82 7.85
C SER A 234 22.62 0.08 8.88
N SER A 235 23.88 -0.22 9.24
CA SER A 235 24.68 0.60 10.17
C SER A 235 25.11 1.93 9.56
N ARG A 236 25.33 1.98 8.23
CA ARG A 236 25.67 3.22 7.51
C ARG A 236 24.55 4.27 7.57
N HIS A 237 23.29 3.84 7.70
CA HIS A 237 22.12 4.71 7.71
C HIS A 237 21.67 5.21 9.10
N ALA A 238 22.35 4.83 10.20
CA ALA A 238 21.84 4.96 11.56
C ALA A 238 22.44 6.09 12.44
N GLU A 239 22.82 7.24 11.84
CA GLU A 239 23.39 8.46 12.47
C GLU A 239 24.93 8.57 12.52
N GLU A 240 25.40 9.84 12.42
CA GLU A 240 26.77 10.34 12.19
C GLU A 240 27.57 9.61 11.11
N ALA A 241 27.58 10.20 9.91
CA ALA A 241 28.30 9.73 8.75
C ALA A 241 29.80 9.53 9.06
N ASP A 242 30.20 8.27 9.25
CA ASP A 242 31.54 7.82 8.96
C ASP A 242 31.74 7.91 7.44
N VAL A 243 32.23 9.07 6.98
CA VAL A 243 32.37 9.51 5.57
C VAL A 243 33.25 8.57 4.72
N GLY A 244 33.81 7.50 5.30
CA GLY A 244 34.72 6.56 4.64
C GLY A 244 34.13 5.25 4.11
N ARG A 245 32.86 4.88 4.38
CA ARG A 245 32.34 3.55 4.00
C ARG A 245 31.63 3.54 2.66
N LEU A 246 32.19 2.80 1.69
CA LEU A 246 31.62 2.61 0.36
C LEU A 246 30.25 1.89 0.41
N PRO A 247 29.28 2.27 -0.45
CA PRO A 247 27.97 1.60 -0.53
C PRO A 247 28.11 0.13 -0.89
N SER A 248 27.25 -0.71 -0.35
CA SER A 248 27.18 -2.12 -0.75
C SER A 248 26.87 -2.30 -2.23
N MET A 249 27.66 -3.15 -2.89
CA MET A 249 27.39 -3.56 -4.26
C MET A 249 26.11 -4.40 -4.38
N LEU A 250 25.58 -4.99 -3.29
CA LEU A 250 24.29 -5.71 -3.33
C LEU A 250 23.11 -4.78 -3.55
N PHE A 251 23.19 -3.56 -3.01
CA PHE A 251 22.12 -2.56 -3.04
C PHE A 251 22.30 -1.51 -4.14
N GLN A 252 23.29 -1.67 -5.02
CA GLN A 252 23.47 -0.81 -6.19
C GLN A 252 22.69 -1.37 -7.40
N SER A 253 21.81 -0.57 -7.98
CA SER A 253 21.02 -0.99 -9.15
C SER A 253 21.91 -1.15 -10.40
N GLN A 254 21.86 -2.31 -11.06
CA GLN A 254 22.45 -2.49 -12.39
C GLN A 254 21.40 -2.17 -13.46
N ALA A 255 21.74 -1.23 -14.36
CA ALA A 255 20.90 -0.76 -15.46
C ALA A 255 20.55 -1.81 -16.54
N ALA A 256 20.85 -3.10 -16.34
CA ALA A 256 20.76 -4.14 -17.38
C ALA A 256 20.20 -5.51 -16.95
N ALA A 257 19.66 -5.68 -15.73
CA ALA A 257 19.08 -6.96 -15.29
C ALA A 257 17.55 -6.96 -15.34
N SER A 258 16.98 -8.09 -15.77
CA SER A 258 15.55 -8.42 -15.84
C SER A 258 14.70 -7.82 -14.70
N ALA A 259 13.48 -7.38 -15.04
CA ALA A 259 12.48 -6.75 -14.18
C ALA A 259 12.58 -7.08 -12.68
N PRO A 260 12.68 -6.07 -11.79
CA PRO A 260 12.72 -6.30 -10.36
C PRO A 260 11.39 -6.91 -9.90
N VAL A 261 11.48 -7.98 -9.12
CA VAL A 261 10.35 -8.61 -8.46
C VAL A 261 10.29 -8.11 -7.02
N GLY A 262 9.24 -7.36 -6.68
CA GLY A 262 8.97 -6.79 -5.36
C GLY A 262 7.83 -5.78 -5.50
N ARG A 263 6.70 -5.99 -4.83
CA ARG A 263 5.43 -5.32 -5.19
C ARG A 263 5.28 -3.92 -4.60
N ARG A 264 6.11 -3.46 -3.65
CA ARG A 264 5.88 -2.16 -2.97
C ARG A 264 7.16 -1.50 -2.44
N ASN A 265 7.81 -0.62 -3.24
CA ASN A 265 8.42 0.69 -2.84
C ASN A 265 9.76 1.20 -3.41
N LEU A 266 10.19 0.93 -4.65
CA LEU A 266 10.99 1.93 -5.39
C LEU A 266 10.52 2.09 -6.84
N LEU A 267 9.26 2.50 -7.00
CA LEU A 267 8.90 3.33 -8.14
C LEU A 267 8.98 4.77 -7.62
N SER A 268 10.02 5.51 -8.02
CA SER A 268 10.05 6.94 -7.70
C SER A 268 8.94 7.59 -8.51
N TYR A 269 7.81 7.85 -7.86
CA TYR A 269 6.79 8.67 -8.49
C TYR A 269 7.36 10.09 -8.59
N PRO A 270 7.24 10.72 -9.78
CA PRO A 270 7.89 11.99 -10.09
C PRO A 270 7.50 13.13 -9.17
N THR A 271 6.32 13.06 -8.54
CA THR A 271 5.80 14.11 -7.67
C THR A 271 5.36 13.55 -6.31
N PRO A 272 5.40 14.37 -5.24
CA PRO A 272 4.84 13.99 -3.94
C PRO A 272 3.36 13.60 -4.01
N MET A 273 2.58 14.28 -4.86
CA MET A 273 1.17 13.97 -5.08
C MET A 273 1.01 12.60 -5.73
N ALA A 274 1.79 12.28 -6.77
CA ALA A 274 1.77 10.97 -7.41
C ALA A 274 2.16 9.83 -6.43
N ARG A 275 3.15 10.07 -5.55
CA ARG A 275 3.53 9.11 -4.51
C ARG A 275 2.40 8.82 -3.50
N ARG A 276 1.58 9.83 -3.19
CA ARG A 276 0.42 9.66 -2.31
C ARG A 276 -0.75 8.99 -3.04
N LEU A 277 -1.00 9.38 -4.29
CA LEU A 277 -2.01 8.77 -5.16
C LEU A 277 -1.72 7.28 -5.44
N ALA A 278 -0.44 6.91 -5.54
CA ALA A 278 0.00 5.53 -5.69
C ALA A 278 -0.48 4.59 -4.57
N ARG A 279 -0.75 5.12 -3.37
CA ARG A 279 -1.35 4.32 -2.28
C ARG A 279 -2.78 3.91 -2.62
N VAL A 280 -3.53 4.80 -3.25
CA VAL A 280 -4.89 4.51 -3.76
C VAL A 280 -4.79 3.54 -4.93
N ALA A 281 -3.81 3.71 -5.83
CA ALA A 281 -3.55 2.79 -6.93
C ALA A 281 -3.24 1.37 -6.42
N GLY A 282 -2.37 1.22 -5.43
CA GLY A 282 -2.02 -0.07 -4.85
C GLY A 282 -3.18 -0.78 -4.14
N TYR A 283 -4.16 -0.03 -3.62
CA TYR A 283 -5.43 -0.60 -3.16
C TYR A 283 -6.26 -1.12 -4.34
N LEU A 284 -6.44 -0.32 -5.39
CA LEU A 284 -7.23 -0.71 -6.56
C LEU A 284 -6.62 -1.91 -7.31
N ASP A 285 -5.30 -1.99 -7.40
CA ASP A 285 -4.61 -3.18 -7.94
C ASP A 285 -4.88 -4.42 -7.07
N GLY A 286 -4.81 -4.28 -5.75
CA GLY A 286 -5.19 -5.34 -4.82
C GLY A 286 -6.65 -5.79 -5.00
N GLN A 287 -7.59 -4.85 -5.15
CA GLN A 287 -9.00 -5.17 -5.41
C GLN A 287 -9.21 -5.81 -6.78
N LEU A 288 -8.46 -5.40 -7.80
CA LEU A 288 -8.54 -6.00 -9.14
C LEU A 288 -8.17 -7.49 -9.09
N LEU A 289 -7.11 -7.84 -8.34
CA LEU A 289 -6.69 -9.23 -8.12
C LEU A 289 -7.72 -10.02 -7.31
N GLU A 290 -8.32 -9.39 -6.30
CA GLU A 290 -9.37 -10.00 -5.48
C GLU A 290 -10.61 -10.34 -6.33
N LEU A 291 -11.05 -9.41 -7.18
CA LEU A 291 -12.16 -9.61 -8.11
C LEU A 291 -11.87 -10.72 -9.13
N GLN A 292 -10.64 -10.80 -9.64
CA GLN A 292 -10.20 -11.88 -10.53
C GLN A 292 -10.33 -13.27 -9.88
N GLN A 293 -10.22 -13.34 -8.55
CA GLN A 293 -10.37 -14.58 -7.78
C GLN A 293 -11.81 -14.84 -7.32
N GLY A 294 -12.77 -14.03 -7.78
CA GLY A 294 -14.19 -14.14 -7.40
C GLY A 294 -14.51 -13.51 -6.05
N GLY A 295 -13.61 -12.70 -5.50
CA GLY A 295 -13.83 -11.92 -4.29
C GLY A 295 -14.78 -10.74 -4.49
N ARG A 296 -14.86 -9.88 -3.47
CA ARG A 296 -15.75 -8.71 -3.44
C ARG A 296 -14.97 -7.44 -3.16
N ILE A 297 -15.57 -6.30 -3.48
CA ILE A 297 -15.00 -5.00 -3.10
C ILE A 297 -15.07 -4.84 -1.58
N ASP A 298 -13.93 -4.57 -0.95
CA ASP A 298 -13.86 -4.25 0.48
C ASP A 298 -14.46 -2.86 0.73
N ALA A 299 -15.65 -2.83 1.33
CA ALA A 299 -16.39 -1.60 1.57
C ALA A 299 -15.66 -0.61 2.51
N VAL A 300 -14.94 -1.12 3.51
CA VAL A 300 -14.24 -0.29 4.50
C VAL A 300 -12.99 0.32 3.87
N GLN A 301 -12.23 -0.50 3.15
CA GLN A 301 -11.04 -0.02 2.45
C GLN A 301 -11.40 0.92 1.30
N LEU A 302 -12.47 0.65 0.55
CA LEU A 302 -12.97 1.58 -0.47
C LEU A 302 -13.32 2.94 0.14
N SER A 303 -14.01 2.94 1.27
CA SER A 303 -14.38 4.16 2.01
C SER A 303 -13.14 4.97 2.41
N ARG A 304 -12.13 4.32 3.01
CA ARG A 304 -10.88 4.96 3.43
C ARG A 304 -10.10 5.55 2.25
N HIS A 305 -10.01 4.81 1.14
CA HIS A 305 -9.27 5.26 -0.05
C HIS A 305 -10.03 6.34 -0.84
N ALA A 306 -11.36 6.34 -0.80
CA ALA A 306 -12.17 7.44 -1.34
C ALA A 306 -12.00 8.72 -0.51
N ASP A 307 -11.92 8.63 0.83
CA ASP A 307 -11.60 9.77 1.69
C ASP A 307 -10.18 10.29 1.43
N MET A 308 -9.20 9.40 1.20
CA MET A 308 -7.84 9.78 0.81
C MET A 308 -7.85 10.55 -0.52
N LEU A 309 -8.55 10.05 -1.54
CA LEU A 309 -8.62 10.72 -2.83
C LEU A 309 -9.29 12.10 -2.73
N LEU A 310 -10.36 12.22 -1.94
CA LEU A 310 -10.99 13.51 -1.64
C LEU A 310 -10.03 14.48 -0.95
N MET A 311 -9.26 14.01 0.03
CA MET A 311 -8.26 14.84 0.72
C MET A 311 -7.18 15.33 -0.25
N LEU A 312 -6.70 14.48 -1.16
CA LEU A 312 -5.74 14.90 -2.20
C LEU A 312 -6.35 15.95 -3.16
N ALA A 313 -7.63 15.76 -3.52
CA ALA A 313 -8.36 16.67 -4.39
C ALA A 313 -8.62 18.04 -3.74
N ASP A 314 -8.95 18.06 -2.44
CA ASP A 314 -9.20 19.28 -1.68
C ASP A 314 -7.89 20.03 -1.35
N GLU A 315 -6.75 19.33 -1.25
CA GLU A 315 -5.43 19.93 -1.05
C GLU A 315 -4.92 20.65 -2.30
N ASP A 316 -4.92 19.96 -3.44
CA ASP A 316 -4.45 20.53 -4.72
C ASP A 316 -4.98 19.71 -5.91
N MET A 317 -6.12 20.13 -6.46
CA MET A 317 -6.75 19.50 -7.62
C MET A 317 -5.85 19.51 -8.86
N GLU A 318 -5.10 20.59 -9.11
CA GLU A 318 -4.21 20.68 -10.27
C GLU A 318 -3.08 19.65 -10.16
N SER A 319 -2.45 19.54 -8.98
CA SER A 319 -1.43 18.52 -8.73
C SER A 319 -2.01 17.12 -8.79
N LEU A 320 -3.25 16.89 -8.33
CA LEU A 320 -3.91 15.59 -8.42
C LEU A 320 -4.13 15.19 -9.89
N LEU A 321 -4.68 16.10 -10.70
CA LEU A 321 -4.88 15.87 -12.14
C LEU A 321 -3.55 15.53 -12.83
N PHE A 322 -2.48 16.28 -12.55
CA PHE A 322 -1.16 15.97 -13.08
C PHE A 322 -0.65 14.60 -12.61
N ALA A 323 -0.83 14.28 -11.32
CA ALA A 323 -0.40 13.02 -10.73
C ALA A 323 -1.01 11.78 -11.38
N THR A 324 -2.23 11.86 -11.95
CA THR A 324 -2.83 10.75 -12.70
C THR A 324 -1.98 10.34 -13.92
N ARG A 325 -1.22 11.26 -14.51
CA ARG A 325 -0.30 10.97 -15.63
C ARG A 325 0.99 10.30 -15.19
N CYS A 326 1.32 10.41 -13.92
CA CYS A 326 2.55 9.88 -13.32
C CYS A 326 2.44 8.41 -12.88
N LEU A 327 1.32 7.75 -13.18
CA LEU A 327 1.01 6.38 -12.75
C LEU A 327 1.27 5.34 -13.84
N SER A 328 2.12 5.61 -14.84
CA SER A 328 2.33 4.74 -16.03
C SER A 328 2.73 3.29 -15.73
N ARG A 329 3.19 3.02 -14.50
CA ARG A 329 3.57 1.69 -14.01
C ARG A 329 2.40 0.90 -13.41
N GLU A 330 1.29 1.57 -13.08
CA GLU A 330 0.08 0.94 -12.57
C GLU A 330 -0.70 0.26 -13.71
N PRO A 331 -1.51 -0.77 -13.41
CA PRO A 331 -2.37 -1.41 -14.41
C PRO A 331 -3.32 -0.41 -15.09
N LEU A 332 -3.61 -0.63 -16.37
CA LEU A 332 -4.45 0.26 -17.18
C LEU A 332 -5.80 0.59 -16.53
N LEU A 333 -6.49 -0.42 -15.97
CA LEU A 333 -7.79 -0.25 -15.32
C LEU A 333 -7.69 0.62 -14.06
N VAL A 334 -6.57 0.50 -13.31
CA VAL A 334 -6.29 1.30 -12.12
C VAL A 334 -6.03 2.76 -12.50
N ARG A 335 -5.15 3.00 -13.50
CA ARG A 335 -4.86 4.35 -14.00
C ARG A 335 -6.13 5.04 -14.49
N HIS A 336 -6.93 4.33 -15.27
CA HIS A 336 -8.17 4.82 -15.82
C HIS A 336 -9.19 5.17 -14.73
N GLY A 337 -9.41 4.28 -13.76
CA GLY A 337 -10.33 4.55 -12.64
C GLY A 337 -9.93 5.78 -11.83
N LEU A 338 -8.63 5.96 -11.55
CA LEU A 338 -8.12 7.14 -10.85
C LEU A 338 -8.23 8.42 -11.67
N SER A 339 -7.93 8.36 -12.97
CA SER A 339 -8.08 9.50 -13.88
C SER A 339 -9.54 9.95 -13.96
N VAL A 340 -10.47 9.02 -14.20
CA VAL A 340 -11.91 9.30 -14.25
C VAL A 340 -12.40 9.88 -12.91
N ALA A 341 -11.97 9.30 -11.78
CA ALA A 341 -12.33 9.82 -10.46
C ALA A 341 -11.84 11.26 -10.23
N ALA A 342 -10.59 11.56 -10.58
CA ALA A 342 -10.03 12.91 -10.46
C ALA A 342 -10.78 13.93 -11.33
N HIS A 343 -11.09 13.57 -12.59
CA HIS A 343 -11.82 14.46 -13.50
C HIS A 343 -13.29 14.66 -13.09
N ILE A 344 -13.96 13.62 -12.58
CA ILE A 344 -15.30 13.75 -11.99
C ILE A 344 -15.26 14.69 -10.78
N LEU A 345 -14.26 14.56 -9.90
CA LEU A 345 -14.12 15.44 -8.74
C LEU A 345 -13.82 16.89 -9.13
N ALA A 346 -13.05 17.13 -10.19
CA ALA A 346 -12.80 18.48 -10.72
C ALA A 346 -14.07 19.14 -11.28
N LEU A 347 -14.94 18.37 -11.95
CA LEU A 347 -16.23 18.87 -12.45
C LEU A 347 -17.29 19.02 -11.35
N ALA A 348 -17.20 18.19 -10.30
CA ALA A 348 -18.09 18.18 -9.15
C ALA A 348 -17.68 19.26 -8.14
N ASP A 349 -18.12 20.49 -8.40
CA ASP A 349 -17.91 21.68 -7.56
C ASP A 349 -18.14 21.38 -6.06
N GLY A 350 -17.04 21.40 -5.29
CA GLY A 350 -17.02 21.06 -3.87
C GLY A 350 -17.87 21.97 -2.99
N THR A 351 -18.22 23.17 -3.47
CA THR A 351 -19.07 24.12 -2.74
C THR A 351 -20.57 23.87 -2.93
N LYS A 352 -20.94 23.09 -3.96
CA LYS A 352 -22.34 22.83 -4.34
C LYS A 352 -22.78 21.39 -4.08
N ILE A 353 -21.85 20.46 -3.90
CA ILE A 353 -22.13 19.04 -3.72
C ILE A 353 -21.68 18.61 -2.32
N GLN A 354 -22.60 17.96 -1.59
CA GLN A 354 -22.32 17.42 -0.28
C GLN A 354 -21.13 16.44 -0.31
N ARG A 355 -20.31 16.49 0.74
CA ARG A 355 -19.09 15.66 0.85
C ARG A 355 -19.37 14.17 0.64
N ASP A 356 -20.46 13.64 1.19
CA ASP A 356 -20.79 12.21 1.07
C ASP A 356 -21.14 11.82 -0.38
N VAL A 357 -21.80 12.71 -1.12
CA VAL A 357 -22.05 12.53 -2.55
C VAL A 357 -20.75 12.58 -3.34
N ARG A 358 -19.84 13.53 -3.04
CA ARG A 358 -18.49 13.58 -3.64
C ARG A 358 -17.70 12.30 -3.35
N LYS A 359 -17.78 11.78 -2.12
CA LYS A 359 -17.13 10.53 -1.71
C LYS A 359 -17.68 9.33 -2.48
N ALA A 360 -19.00 9.24 -2.61
CA ALA A 360 -19.64 8.18 -3.38
C ALA A 360 -19.28 8.26 -4.87
N LEU A 361 -19.18 9.47 -5.44
CA LEU A 361 -18.72 9.70 -6.82
C LEU A 361 -17.28 9.23 -7.00
N ALA A 362 -16.36 9.65 -6.12
CA ALA A 362 -14.97 9.24 -6.14
C ALA A 362 -14.83 7.71 -6.06
N ALA A 363 -15.48 7.09 -5.07
CA ALA A 363 -15.43 5.65 -4.86
C ALA A 363 -15.99 4.86 -6.06
N SER A 364 -17.14 5.29 -6.59
CA SER A 364 -17.77 4.64 -7.73
C SER A 364 -16.91 4.76 -8.99
N ALA A 365 -16.34 5.94 -9.24
CA ALA A 365 -15.47 6.19 -10.38
C ALA A 365 -14.14 5.42 -10.29
N MET A 366 -13.55 5.31 -9.10
CA MET A 366 -12.33 4.54 -8.87
C MET A 366 -12.48 3.07 -9.27
N VAL A 367 -13.65 2.48 -9.04
CA VAL A 367 -13.88 1.04 -9.24
C VAL A 367 -14.66 0.68 -10.49
N HIS A 368 -15.28 1.64 -11.19
CA HIS A 368 -16.31 1.40 -12.21
C HIS A 368 -15.93 0.37 -13.29
N ASP A 369 -14.64 0.28 -13.61
CA ASP A 369 -14.10 -0.56 -14.67
C ASP A 369 -13.36 -1.80 -14.14
N LEU A 370 -13.21 -1.96 -12.82
CA LEU A 370 -12.50 -3.11 -12.23
C LEU A 370 -13.20 -4.44 -12.50
N GLY A 371 -14.52 -4.42 -12.79
CA GLY A 371 -15.25 -5.59 -13.26
C GLY A 371 -14.65 -6.21 -14.52
N LYS A 372 -13.90 -5.44 -15.34
CA LYS A 372 -13.21 -5.95 -16.53
C LYS A 372 -12.11 -6.95 -16.17
N GLY A 373 -11.63 -6.95 -14.92
CA GLY A 373 -10.76 -8.01 -14.42
C GLY A 373 -11.45 -9.37 -14.29
N MET A 374 -12.78 -9.41 -14.24
CA MET A 374 -13.57 -10.63 -14.02
C MET A 374 -14.00 -11.33 -15.31
N ILE A 375 -13.68 -10.74 -16.47
CA ILE A 375 -13.99 -11.31 -17.79
C ILE A 375 -12.71 -11.83 -18.46
N PRO A 376 -12.80 -12.70 -19.47
CA PRO A 376 -11.63 -13.24 -20.15
C PRO A 376 -10.72 -12.14 -20.73
N GLY A 377 -9.43 -12.17 -20.37
CA GLY A 377 -8.48 -11.11 -20.72
C GLY A 377 -8.30 -10.89 -22.24
N HIS A 378 -8.51 -11.93 -23.06
CA HIS A 378 -8.42 -11.81 -24.52
C HIS A 378 -9.42 -10.80 -25.11
N LEU A 379 -10.55 -10.54 -24.43
CA LEU A 379 -11.54 -9.55 -24.84
C LEU A 379 -11.00 -8.12 -24.72
N LEU A 380 -10.12 -7.86 -23.74
CA LEU A 380 -9.53 -6.53 -23.52
C LEU A 380 -8.40 -6.22 -24.50
N SER A 381 -7.76 -7.26 -25.06
CA SER A 381 -6.70 -7.14 -26.06
C SER A 381 -7.19 -7.24 -27.49
N ALA A 382 -8.48 -7.51 -27.71
CA ALA A 382 -9.03 -7.71 -29.04
C ALA A 382 -9.09 -6.40 -29.84
N THR A 383 -8.72 -6.45 -31.12
CA THR A 383 -8.88 -5.32 -32.07
C THR A 383 -10.31 -5.17 -32.57
N SER A 384 -11.09 -6.24 -32.51
CA SER A 384 -12.52 -6.25 -32.78
C SER A 384 -13.19 -7.34 -31.96
N LEU A 385 -14.45 -7.13 -31.60
CA LEU A 385 -15.27 -8.12 -30.90
C LEU A 385 -16.46 -8.47 -31.79
N ASP A 386 -16.77 -9.76 -31.86
CA ASP A 386 -18.05 -10.22 -32.39
C ASP A 386 -19.18 -9.96 -31.37
N GLU A 387 -20.41 -10.28 -31.74
CA GLU A 387 -21.57 -10.06 -30.86
C GLU A 387 -21.43 -10.81 -29.52
N GLY A 388 -20.88 -12.03 -29.55
CA GLY A 388 -20.64 -12.83 -28.36
C GLY A 388 -19.60 -12.22 -27.43
N GLY A 389 -18.46 -11.80 -27.96
CA GLY A 389 -17.41 -11.10 -27.23
C GLY A 389 -17.88 -9.76 -26.68
N TYR A 390 -18.69 -9.02 -27.43
CA TYR A 390 -19.29 -7.77 -26.96
C TYR A 390 -20.30 -8.03 -25.83
N ALA A 391 -21.13 -9.06 -25.93
CA ALA A 391 -22.03 -9.47 -24.85
C ALA A 391 -21.26 -9.83 -23.57
N GLN A 392 -20.15 -10.58 -23.68
CA GLN A 392 -19.29 -10.90 -22.53
C GLN A 392 -18.62 -9.66 -21.95
N LEU A 393 -18.14 -8.74 -22.80
CA LEU A 393 -17.57 -7.48 -22.33
C LEU A 393 -18.56 -6.72 -21.46
N LYS A 394 -19.83 -6.59 -21.88
CA LYS A 394 -20.87 -5.89 -21.11
C LYS A 394 -21.13 -6.48 -19.72
N MET A 395 -20.86 -7.77 -19.51
CA MET A 395 -21.10 -8.45 -18.24
C MET A 395 -20.28 -7.86 -17.09
N HIS A 396 -19.15 -7.21 -17.36
CA HIS A 396 -18.30 -6.62 -16.32
C HIS A 396 -19.05 -5.66 -15.40
N VAL A 397 -20.04 -4.93 -15.93
CA VAL A 397 -20.86 -3.99 -15.14
C VAL A 397 -21.71 -4.73 -14.11
N ALA A 398 -22.39 -5.80 -14.54
CA ALA A 398 -23.23 -6.60 -13.66
C ALA A 398 -22.40 -7.40 -12.63
N LEU A 399 -21.23 -7.90 -13.04
CA LEU A 399 -20.29 -8.59 -12.15
C LEU A 399 -19.79 -7.65 -11.05
N LEU A 400 -19.35 -6.45 -11.43
CA LEU A 400 -18.90 -5.43 -10.47
C LEU A 400 -20.05 -4.99 -9.55
N GLY A 401 -21.25 -4.79 -10.08
CA GLY A 401 -22.42 -4.44 -9.28
C GLY A 401 -22.66 -5.43 -8.13
N LYS A 402 -22.63 -6.74 -8.42
CA LYS A 402 -22.72 -7.80 -7.40
C LYS A 402 -21.53 -7.81 -6.43
N ALA A 403 -20.34 -7.52 -6.93
CA ALA A 403 -19.14 -7.44 -6.10
C ALA A 403 -19.18 -6.25 -5.12
N MET A 404 -20.03 -5.25 -5.37
CA MET A 404 -20.21 -4.06 -4.54
C MET A 404 -21.39 -4.14 -3.54
N ASP A 405 -22.12 -5.26 -3.46
CA ASP A 405 -23.29 -5.42 -2.57
C ASP A 405 -23.01 -5.07 -1.09
N GLY A 406 -21.76 -5.28 -0.62
CA GLY A 406 -21.33 -4.94 0.73
C GLY A 406 -21.09 -3.44 0.99
N CYS A 407 -21.08 -2.61 -0.05
CA CYS A 407 -20.76 -1.17 0.03
C CYS A 407 -21.99 -0.32 0.37
N GLN A 408 -22.72 -0.66 1.44
CA GLN A 408 -23.99 -0.02 1.81
C GLN A 408 -23.90 1.47 2.14
N TRP A 409 -22.70 1.98 2.41
CA TRP A 409 -22.46 3.40 2.64
C TRP A 409 -22.49 4.23 1.34
N LEU A 410 -22.40 3.59 0.16
CA LEU A 410 -22.52 4.26 -1.12
C LEU A 410 -23.99 4.57 -1.42
N SER A 411 -24.25 5.77 -1.91
CA SER A 411 -25.57 6.11 -2.45
C SER A 411 -25.90 5.21 -3.63
N ALA A 412 -26.99 4.44 -3.53
CA ALA A 412 -27.46 3.55 -4.60
C ALA A 412 -27.70 4.31 -5.91
N GLY A 413 -28.17 5.56 -5.84
CA GLY A 413 -28.33 6.42 -7.01
C GLY A 413 -27.02 6.72 -7.72
N VAL A 414 -25.96 7.02 -6.94
CA VAL A 414 -24.61 7.29 -7.47
C VAL A 414 -23.99 6.03 -8.07
N VAL A 415 -24.09 4.88 -7.39
CA VAL A 415 -23.57 3.60 -7.93
C VAL A 415 -24.29 3.25 -9.23
N LYS A 416 -25.62 3.35 -9.26
CA LYS A 416 -26.42 3.13 -10.46
C LYS A 416 -26.00 4.08 -11.59
N ALA A 417 -25.74 5.35 -11.27
CA ALA A 417 -25.41 6.34 -12.28
C ALA A 417 -23.98 6.20 -12.84
N VAL A 418 -23.00 5.96 -11.98
CA VAL A 418 -21.58 5.89 -12.35
C VAL A 418 -21.21 4.46 -12.77
N VAL A 419 -21.27 3.49 -11.86
CA VAL A 419 -20.89 2.11 -12.19
C VAL A 419 -21.84 1.51 -13.22
N GLY A 420 -23.15 1.69 -13.01
CA GLY A 420 -24.17 1.12 -13.89
C GLY A 420 -24.42 1.89 -15.19
N GLY A 421 -24.09 3.19 -15.24
CA GLY A 421 -24.57 4.08 -16.29
C GLY A 421 -23.50 4.83 -17.08
N ILE A 422 -22.22 4.74 -16.72
CA ILE A 422 -21.13 5.46 -17.42
C ILE A 422 -20.94 5.00 -18.87
N ASN A 423 -21.30 3.75 -19.15
CA ASN A 423 -21.24 3.15 -20.48
C ASN A 423 -22.52 3.37 -21.32
N GLU A 424 -23.54 4.00 -20.75
CA GLU A 424 -24.78 4.32 -21.45
C GLU A 424 -24.61 5.53 -22.39
N ARG A 425 -25.47 5.64 -23.41
CA ARG A 425 -25.45 6.72 -24.42
C ARG A 425 -26.86 7.27 -24.63
N LEU A 426 -26.98 8.55 -24.99
CA LEU A 426 -28.29 9.20 -25.13
C LEU A 426 -29.21 8.57 -26.20
N ASP A 427 -28.63 7.91 -27.21
CA ASP A 427 -29.34 7.23 -28.30
C ASP A 427 -29.64 5.76 -27.99
N GLY A 428 -29.35 5.29 -26.78
CA GLY A 428 -29.54 3.89 -26.38
C GLY A 428 -28.50 2.92 -26.94
N SER A 429 -27.48 3.40 -27.67
CA SER A 429 -26.40 2.54 -28.21
C SER A 429 -25.45 2.01 -27.11
N GLY A 430 -25.55 2.54 -25.90
CA GLY A 430 -24.73 2.17 -24.74
C GLY A 430 -25.17 0.86 -24.06
N TYR A 431 -24.59 0.61 -22.89
CA TYR A 431 -24.83 -0.61 -22.12
C TYR A 431 -24.64 -0.35 -20.61
N PRO A 432 -25.15 -1.22 -19.70
CA PRO A 432 -25.73 -2.54 -19.92
C PRO A 432 -27.22 -2.55 -20.32
N ALA A 433 -27.98 -1.50 -20.02
CA ALA A 433 -29.43 -1.47 -20.17
C ALA A 433 -29.88 -0.81 -21.48
N GLY A 434 -29.03 -0.02 -22.15
CA GLY A 434 -29.36 0.62 -23.43
C GLY A 434 -30.43 1.68 -23.26
N HIS A 435 -30.39 2.41 -22.14
CA HIS A 435 -31.37 3.45 -21.83
C HIS A 435 -31.24 4.61 -22.82
N ASP A 436 -32.36 5.10 -23.33
CA ASP A 436 -32.38 6.38 -24.04
C ASP A 436 -32.14 7.55 -23.08
N GLY A 437 -31.83 8.71 -23.65
CA GLY A 437 -31.39 9.88 -22.90
C GLY A 437 -32.33 10.27 -21.75
N ASP A 438 -33.64 10.19 -21.94
CA ASP A 438 -34.63 10.61 -20.95
C ASP A 438 -34.60 9.74 -19.67
N HIS A 439 -34.11 8.51 -19.78
CA HIS A 439 -33.95 7.60 -18.64
C HIS A 439 -32.53 7.63 -18.02
N LEU A 440 -31.61 8.44 -18.56
CA LEU A 440 -30.26 8.61 -18.03
C LEU A 440 -30.16 9.74 -17.01
N GLN A 441 -29.70 9.37 -15.81
CA GLN A 441 -29.41 10.31 -14.73
C GLN A 441 -28.34 11.32 -15.16
N GLU A 442 -28.44 12.55 -14.66
CA GLU A 442 -27.49 13.61 -14.98
C GLU A 442 -26.02 13.21 -14.67
N LEU A 443 -25.81 12.45 -13.58
CA LEU A 443 -24.50 11.90 -13.22
C LEU A 443 -23.98 10.85 -14.21
N SER A 444 -24.86 10.06 -14.84
CA SER A 444 -24.47 9.12 -15.90
C SER A 444 -24.00 9.87 -17.14
N ARG A 445 -24.75 10.91 -17.53
CA ARG A 445 -24.41 11.76 -18.68
C ARG A 445 -23.06 12.47 -18.51
N MET A 446 -22.81 13.02 -17.32
CA MET A 446 -21.51 13.61 -16.97
C MET A 446 -20.39 12.56 -17.00
N SER A 447 -20.59 11.43 -16.31
CA SER A 447 -19.56 10.39 -16.19
C SER A 447 -19.19 9.79 -17.56
N ALA A 448 -20.17 9.59 -18.44
CA ALA A 448 -19.94 9.05 -19.78
C ALA A 448 -19.04 9.95 -20.63
N VAL A 449 -19.18 11.28 -20.50
CA VAL A 449 -18.28 12.24 -21.16
C VAL A 449 -16.86 12.12 -20.60
N VAL A 450 -16.71 12.08 -19.27
CA VAL A 450 -15.39 11.96 -18.62
C VAL A 450 -14.68 10.65 -19.02
N ASP A 451 -15.40 9.53 -18.96
CA ASP A 451 -14.90 8.21 -19.32
C ASP A 451 -14.37 8.16 -20.76
N VAL A 452 -15.17 8.65 -21.72
CA VAL A 452 -14.78 8.64 -23.13
C VAL A 452 -13.62 9.58 -23.40
N VAL A 453 -13.54 10.74 -22.73
CA VAL A 453 -12.38 11.62 -22.87
C VAL A 453 -11.11 10.90 -22.43
N ASP A 454 -11.10 10.27 -21.26
CA ASP A 454 -9.93 9.53 -20.79
C ASP A 454 -9.60 8.34 -21.70
N ALA A 455 -10.61 7.56 -22.06
CA ALA A 455 -10.44 6.37 -22.88
C ALA A 455 -9.97 6.65 -24.32
N MET A 456 -10.32 7.80 -24.89
CA MET A 456 -9.84 8.20 -26.22
C MET A 456 -8.40 8.70 -26.23
N ARG A 457 -7.91 9.22 -25.10
CA ARG A 457 -6.52 9.69 -24.96
C ARG A 457 -5.52 8.58 -24.66
N ARG A 458 -5.95 7.32 -24.72
CA ARG A 458 -5.13 6.12 -24.56
C ARG A 458 -5.03 5.35 -25.86
N ASP A 459 -3.89 4.68 -26.04
CA ASP A 459 -3.75 3.68 -27.09
C ASP A 459 -4.68 2.50 -26.80
N ARG A 460 -5.26 1.97 -27.86
CA ARG A 460 -6.01 0.72 -27.87
C ARG A 460 -5.43 -0.20 -28.95
N PRO A 461 -5.68 -1.52 -28.87
CA PRO A 461 -5.21 -2.45 -29.89
C PRO A 461 -5.58 -2.05 -31.33
N ASP A 462 -6.71 -1.36 -31.50
CA ASP A 462 -7.29 -0.94 -32.78
C ASP A 462 -6.98 0.51 -33.18
N ARG A 463 -6.47 1.36 -32.26
CA ARG A 463 -6.19 2.78 -32.57
C ARG A 463 -5.16 3.43 -31.63
N PRO A 464 -4.36 4.39 -32.13
CA PRO A 464 -3.52 5.21 -31.26
C PRO A 464 -4.35 6.17 -30.39
N ALA A 465 -3.70 6.72 -29.37
CA ALA A 465 -4.21 7.79 -28.53
C ALA A 465 -4.57 9.05 -29.36
N TRP A 466 -5.71 9.64 -29.05
CA TRP A 466 -6.15 10.88 -29.69
C TRP A 466 -5.69 12.11 -28.92
N ARG A 467 -5.48 13.19 -29.66
CA ARG A 467 -5.33 14.54 -29.10
C ARG A 467 -6.65 15.04 -28.54
N ILE A 468 -6.60 15.89 -27.52
CA ILE A 468 -7.79 16.39 -26.83
C ILE A 468 -8.74 17.13 -27.78
N ASP A 469 -8.22 17.86 -28.76
CA ASP A 469 -9.01 18.59 -29.74
C ASP A 469 -9.77 17.65 -30.70
N ALA A 470 -9.16 16.51 -31.08
CA ALA A 470 -9.82 15.45 -31.83
C ALA A 470 -10.92 14.76 -31.02
N VAL A 471 -10.66 14.48 -29.73
CA VAL A 471 -11.66 13.93 -28.81
C VAL A 471 -12.85 14.88 -28.68
N TYR A 472 -12.61 16.16 -28.46
CA TYR A 472 -13.68 17.16 -28.36
C TYR A 472 -14.48 17.29 -29.66
N ARG A 473 -13.81 17.27 -30.82
CA ARG A 473 -14.49 17.27 -32.11
C ARG A 473 -15.42 16.05 -32.27
N HIS A 474 -14.97 14.87 -31.85
CA HIS A 474 -15.81 13.67 -31.90
C HIS A 474 -17.02 13.74 -30.98
N LEU A 475 -16.84 14.18 -29.73
CA LEU A 475 -17.94 14.35 -28.77
C LEU A 475 -18.97 15.38 -29.27
N LEU A 476 -18.50 16.52 -29.80
CA LEU A 476 -19.38 17.56 -30.35
C LEU A 476 -20.10 17.12 -31.63
N SER A 477 -19.49 16.21 -32.41
CA SER A 477 -20.09 15.63 -33.63
C SER A 477 -21.01 14.45 -33.35
N SER A 478 -21.14 14.03 -32.08
CA SER A 478 -21.95 12.88 -31.65
C SER A 478 -23.02 13.28 -30.62
N PRO A 479 -23.85 14.31 -30.87
CA PRO A 479 -24.81 14.84 -29.89
C PRO A 479 -25.95 13.86 -29.55
N GLY A 480 -26.16 12.84 -30.40
CA GLY A 480 -27.07 11.73 -30.11
C GLY A 480 -26.50 10.73 -29.11
N GLN A 481 -25.18 10.66 -28.92
CA GLN A 481 -24.55 9.74 -27.97
C GLN A 481 -24.18 10.41 -26.64
N PHE A 482 -23.74 11.67 -26.70
CA PHE A 482 -23.24 12.42 -25.54
C PHE A 482 -24.01 13.71 -25.32
N ASP A 483 -24.30 14.04 -24.06
CA ASP A 483 -25.04 15.26 -23.71
C ASP A 483 -24.23 16.52 -24.04
N PRO A 484 -24.68 17.35 -25.00
CA PRO A 484 -23.94 18.54 -25.44
C PRO A 484 -23.68 19.54 -24.30
N ARG A 485 -24.52 19.56 -23.26
CA ARG A 485 -24.34 20.45 -22.10
C ARG A 485 -23.13 20.01 -21.29
N TRP A 486 -22.97 18.70 -21.06
CA TRP A 486 -21.82 18.15 -20.34
C TRP A 486 -20.54 18.20 -21.16
N VAL A 487 -20.60 17.96 -22.48
CA VAL A 487 -19.45 18.14 -23.37
C VAL A 487 -18.96 19.60 -23.33
N LYS A 488 -19.86 20.58 -23.46
CA LYS A 488 -19.50 22.00 -23.35
C LYS A 488 -18.92 22.35 -21.99
N ARG A 489 -19.51 21.85 -20.90
CA ARG A 489 -19.01 22.09 -19.54
C ARG A 489 -17.63 21.48 -19.32
N TYR A 490 -17.37 20.29 -19.85
CA TYR A 490 -16.05 19.67 -19.82
C TYR A 490 -15.01 20.55 -20.53
N ILE A 491 -15.31 20.97 -21.77
CA ILE A 491 -14.41 21.82 -22.57
C ILE A 491 -14.16 23.17 -21.91
N GLN A 492 -15.19 23.80 -21.34
CA GLN A 492 -15.07 25.07 -20.62
C GLN A 492 -14.21 24.95 -19.36
N HIS A 493 -14.30 23.83 -18.64
CA HIS A 493 -13.57 23.62 -17.40
C HIS A 493 -12.09 23.26 -17.65
N PHE A 494 -11.82 22.36 -18.59
CA PHE A 494 -10.48 21.80 -18.82
C PHE A 494 -9.70 22.49 -19.95
N GLY A 495 -10.38 23.21 -20.85
CA GLY A 495 -9.77 23.90 -21.98
C GLY A 495 -9.16 22.97 -23.03
N LEU A 496 -8.50 23.54 -24.04
CA LEU A 496 -7.85 22.79 -25.13
C LEU A 496 -6.45 22.26 -24.76
N ARG A 497 -5.95 22.61 -23.57
CA ARG A 497 -4.61 22.26 -23.08
C ARG A 497 -4.69 21.94 -21.60
N PRO A 498 -5.44 20.89 -21.22
CA PRO A 498 -5.65 20.57 -19.82
C PRO A 498 -4.35 20.19 -19.14
N ILE A 499 -4.34 20.30 -17.81
CA ILE A 499 -3.28 19.80 -16.95
C ILE A 499 -3.00 18.33 -17.28
N GLY A 500 -1.72 17.96 -17.31
CA GLY A 500 -1.28 16.63 -17.72
C GLY A 500 -1.23 16.42 -19.24
N SER A 501 -1.30 17.48 -20.05
CA SER A 501 -1.03 17.42 -21.49
C SER A 501 0.44 17.69 -21.79
N LEU A 502 1.02 16.94 -22.73
CA LEU A 502 2.34 17.22 -23.30
C LEU A 502 2.18 18.18 -24.47
N VAL A 503 2.90 19.30 -24.45
CA VAL A 503 2.74 20.35 -25.45
C VAL A 503 4.10 20.81 -25.96
N ARG A 504 4.19 21.03 -27.29
CA ARG A 504 5.32 21.69 -27.94
C ARG A 504 5.11 23.20 -27.96
N PHE A 505 6.12 23.95 -27.56
CA PHE A 505 6.12 25.40 -27.50
C PHE A 505 6.80 26.03 -28.73
N GLY A 506 6.60 27.34 -28.93
CA GLY A 506 7.08 28.07 -30.11
C GLY A 506 8.59 28.04 -30.32
N ASN A 507 9.37 27.89 -29.24
CA ASN A 507 10.83 27.73 -29.31
C ASN A 507 11.28 26.29 -29.67
N GLY A 508 10.35 25.33 -29.78
CA GLY A 508 10.61 23.93 -30.10
C GLY A 508 10.58 22.98 -28.90
N ASP A 509 10.74 23.49 -27.68
CA ASP A 509 10.77 22.70 -26.46
C ASP A 509 9.42 22.01 -26.18
N MET A 510 9.47 20.86 -25.51
CA MET A 510 8.28 20.14 -25.06
C MET A 510 8.18 20.19 -23.54
N ALA A 511 6.96 20.39 -23.05
CA ALA A 511 6.72 20.40 -21.61
C ALA A 511 5.34 19.84 -21.26
N TRP A 512 5.28 19.16 -20.12
CA TRP A 512 4.03 18.77 -19.49
C TRP A 512 3.41 19.94 -18.72
N ILE A 513 2.13 20.20 -18.94
CA ILE A 513 1.40 21.23 -18.17
C ILE A 513 1.11 20.70 -16.77
N GLN A 514 1.62 21.39 -15.74
CA GLN A 514 1.34 21.07 -14.34
C GLN A 514 0.31 22.02 -13.71
N ARG A 515 0.28 23.29 -14.10
CA ARG A 515 -0.70 24.29 -13.63
C ARG A 515 -1.05 25.31 -14.70
N LEU A 516 -2.26 25.84 -14.62
CA LEU A 516 -2.75 26.92 -15.48
C LEU A 516 -2.95 28.21 -14.67
N ASP A 517 -2.87 29.36 -15.34
CA ASP A 517 -3.28 30.64 -14.75
C ASP A 517 -4.81 30.84 -14.86
N GLN A 518 -5.30 31.97 -14.34
CA GLN A 518 -6.73 32.30 -14.36
C GLN A 518 -7.30 32.47 -15.78
N GLN A 519 -6.45 32.68 -16.77
CA GLN A 519 -6.79 32.82 -18.18
C GLN A 519 -6.68 31.48 -18.93
N GLY A 520 -6.30 30.40 -18.25
CA GLY A 520 -6.13 29.07 -18.82
C GLY A 520 -4.82 28.90 -19.60
N LYS A 521 -3.82 29.77 -19.41
CA LYS A 521 -2.49 29.63 -20.01
C LYS A 521 -1.54 28.85 -19.10
N PRO A 522 -0.53 28.14 -19.64
CA PRO A 522 0.45 27.41 -18.83
C PRO A 522 1.19 28.33 -17.86
N PHE A 523 1.04 28.08 -16.55
CA PHE A 523 1.71 28.80 -15.48
C PHE A 523 2.88 28.01 -14.89
N GLN A 524 2.75 26.69 -14.81
CA GLN A 524 3.82 25.79 -14.40
C GLN A 524 3.90 24.62 -15.37
N VAL A 525 5.09 24.36 -15.89
CA VAL A 525 5.35 23.25 -16.80
C VAL A 525 6.60 22.49 -16.43
N GLN A 526 6.65 21.25 -16.85
CA GLN A 526 7.75 20.33 -16.60
C GLN A 526 8.38 19.95 -17.94
N LEU A 527 9.59 20.44 -18.20
CA LEU A 527 10.29 20.18 -19.47
C LEU A 527 10.60 18.69 -19.61
N THR A 528 10.59 18.22 -20.86
CA THR A 528 10.96 16.86 -21.23
C THR A 528 11.48 16.80 -22.66
N GLU A 529 12.39 15.87 -22.91
CA GLU A 529 12.86 15.54 -24.26
C GLU A 529 12.15 14.29 -24.82
N ALA A 530 11.38 13.58 -23.99
CA ALA A 530 10.77 12.30 -24.33
C ALA A 530 9.25 12.41 -24.54
N ILE A 531 8.74 11.63 -25.50
CA ILE A 531 7.30 11.49 -25.76
C ILE A 531 6.80 10.25 -25.01
N GLU A 532 6.89 10.30 -23.68
CA GLU A 532 6.48 9.21 -22.79
C GLU A 532 5.85 9.79 -21.51
N PRO A 533 5.00 9.04 -20.79
CA PRO A 533 4.40 9.52 -19.55
C PRO A 533 5.44 10.04 -18.55
N PRO A 534 5.12 11.05 -17.72
CA PRO A 534 6.06 11.61 -16.75
C PRO A 534 6.68 10.53 -15.86
N GLY A 535 7.97 10.25 -16.07
CA GLY A 535 8.76 9.26 -15.34
C GLY A 535 9.75 9.90 -14.36
N GLU A 536 10.75 9.14 -13.91
CA GLU A 536 11.73 9.60 -12.91
C GLU A 536 12.68 10.69 -13.45
N ALA A 537 12.96 10.68 -14.76
CA ALA A 537 13.77 11.68 -15.45
C ALA A 537 12.93 12.93 -15.78
N LEU A 538 12.32 13.55 -14.78
CA LEU A 538 11.69 14.85 -14.97
C LEU A 538 12.76 15.92 -15.21
N GLY A 539 12.63 16.69 -16.29
CA GLY A 539 13.52 17.81 -16.59
C GLY A 539 13.36 19.01 -15.62
N GLU A 540 13.71 20.20 -16.08
CA GLU A 540 13.51 21.42 -15.29
C GLU A 540 12.01 21.77 -15.16
N VAL A 541 11.58 22.20 -13.97
CA VAL A 541 10.26 22.78 -13.74
C VAL A 541 10.33 24.29 -13.96
N LEU A 542 9.54 24.81 -14.90
CA LEU A 542 9.39 26.25 -15.13
C LEU A 542 8.11 26.74 -14.47
N ARG A 543 8.17 27.92 -13.82
CA ARG A 543 7.03 28.57 -13.13
C ARG A 543 6.90 30.04 -13.53
N GLY A 544 5.66 30.53 -13.60
CA GLY A 544 5.32 31.91 -13.90
C GLY A 544 5.39 32.20 -15.40
N ASN A 545 6.49 32.81 -15.84
CA ASN A 545 6.67 33.36 -17.19
C ASN A 545 6.94 32.29 -18.27
N VAL A 546 6.21 31.18 -18.26
CA VAL A 546 6.40 30.04 -19.17
C VAL A 546 6.26 30.49 -20.63
N VAL A 547 5.18 31.18 -20.97
CA VAL A 547 4.92 31.65 -22.35
C VAL A 547 5.99 32.65 -22.82
N ALA A 548 6.50 33.50 -21.93
CA ALA A 548 7.57 34.43 -22.30
C ALA A 548 8.91 33.72 -22.53
N ARG A 549 9.17 32.60 -21.84
CA ARG A 549 10.42 31.82 -21.98
C ARG A 549 10.38 30.84 -23.16
N LEU A 550 9.27 30.12 -23.33
CA LEU A 550 9.14 29.05 -24.32
C LEU A 550 8.38 29.46 -25.59
N GLY A 551 7.69 30.60 -25.56
CA GLY A 551 6.73 31.00 -26.59
C GLY A 551 5.32 30.51 -26.31
N GLU A 552 4.38 30.80 -27.20
CA GLU A 552 3.02 30.26 -27.11
C GLU A 552 3.04 28.75 -27.39
N PRO A 553 2.24 27.93 -26.68
CA PRO A 553 2.15 26.52 -27.02
C PRO A 553 1.53 26.38 -28.42
N VAL A 554 2.11 25.50 -29.23
CA VAL A 554 1.79 25.34 -30.66
C VAL A 554 0.94 24.10 -30.88
N GLU A 555 1.32 22.99 -30.25
CA GLU A 555 0.77 21.67 -30.55
C GLU A 555 0.72 20.76 -29.32
N GLU A 556 -0.42 20.10 -29.08
CA GLU A 556 -0.49 18.99 -28.13
C GLU A 556 0.03 17.71 -28.78
N ILE A 557 0.91 17.00 -28.07
CA ILE A 557 1.45 15.72 -28.48
C ILE A 557 0.67 14.62 -27.73
N PRO A 558 -0.02 13.71 -28.43
CA PRO A 558 -0.75 12.63 -27.78
C PRO A 558 0.25 11.66 -27.16
N VAL A 559 0.09 11.41 -25.85
CA VAL A 559 0.88 10.43 -25.11
C VAL A 559 -0.10 9.53 -24.40
N SER A 560 -0.07 8.24 -24.74
CA SER A 560 -0.90 7.22 -24.11
C SER A 560 -0.63 7.16 -22.61
N THR A 561 -1.67 6.93 -21.82
CA THR A 561 -1.62 7.01 -20.36
C THR A 561 -1.57 5.67 -19.67
#